data_AF-H1YEZ7-F1
#
_entry.id   AF-H1YEZ7-F1
#
_cell.length_a   1.000
_cell.length_b   1.000
_cell.length_c   1.000
_cell.angle_alpha   90.00
_cell.angle_beta   90.00
_cell.angle_gamma   90.00
#
_symmetry.space_group_name_H-M   'P 1'
#
loop_
_entity.id
_entity.type
_entity.pdbx_description
1 polymer ?
#
loop_
_entity_poly.entity_id
_entity_poly.type
_entity_poly.pdbx_seq_one_letter_code
_entity_poly.pdbx_strand_id
1 'polypeptide(L)' 'MKIIIMLTSLLILVTACNSNQPVSKADTLSAKKVNGIQYTCPMHPAVVSSKPGTCPKCGMELVEKDDSK' A
#
# COMPACT_ATOMS: atom_id res chain seq x y z
N MET A 1 18.20 38.76 -34.84
CA MET A 1 16.79 38.48 -34.47
C MET A 1 16.28 37.13 -35.02
N LYS A 2 16.61 36.71 -36.25
CA LYS A 2 16.30 35.33 -36.72
C LYS A 2 17.17 34.22 -36.10
N ILE A 3 18.42 34.53 -35.71
CA ILE A 3 19.36 33.57 -35.07
C ILE A 3 18.94 33.21 -33.63
N ILE A 4 18.25 34.11 -32.92
CA ILE A 4 17.80 33.90 -31.53
C ILE A 4 16.64 32.89 -31.46
N ILE A 5 15.81 32.81 -32.51
CA ILE A 5 14.63 31.92 -32.59
C ILE A 5 15.03 30.44 -32.83
N MET A 6 16.20 30.21 -33.44
CA MET A 6 16.70 28.85 -33.71
C MET A 6 17.38 28.21 -32.50
N LEU A 7 18.01 29.01 -31.62
CA LEU A 7 18.66 28.52 -30.40
C LEU A 7 17.67 28.15 -29.29
N THR A 8 16.49 28.78 -29.24
CA THR A 8 15.46 28.46 -28.24
C THR A 8 14.72 27.16 -28.56
N SER A 9 14.61 26.78 -29.85
CA SER A 9 13.89 25.57 -30.27
C SER A 9 14.67 24.27 -29.98
N LEU A 10 15.99 24.33 -29.87
CA LEU A 10 16.84 23.18 -29.56
C LEU A 10 16.91 22.86 -28.05
N LEU A 11 16.59 23.83 -27.18
CA LEU A 11 16.57 23.63 -25.72
C LEU A 11 15.29 22.96 -25.19
N ILE A 12 14.20 22.92 -25.97
CA ILE A 12 12.88 22.46 -25.48
C ILE A 12 12.75 20.92 -25.51
N LEU A 13 13.63 20.20 -26.20
CA LEU A 13 13.55 18.72 -26.27
C LEU A 13 14.17 17.97 -25.08
N VAL A 14 14.86 18.65 -24.15
CA VAL A 14 15.60 17.97 -23.06
C VAL A 14 14.85 17.90 -21.72
N THR A 15 13.63 18.44 -21.61
CA THR A 15 12.90 18.46 -20.32
C THR A 15 11.67 17.55 -20.27
N ALA A 16 11.62 16.52 -21.11
CA ALA A 16 10.63 15.44 -20.99
C ALA A 16 11.13 14.31 -20.07
N CYS A 17 11.45 14.66 -18.82
CA CYS A 17 11.45 13.75 -17.67
C CYS A 17 11.09 14.56 -16.41
N ASN A 18 9.88 15.10 -16.34
CA ASN A 18 9.21 15.41 -15.07
C ASN A 18 8.06 14.43 -14.85
N SER A 19 8.39 13.13 -14.87
CA SER A 19 7.58 12.18 -14.13
C SER A 19 8.03 12.29 -12.68
N ASN A 20 7.32 13.17 -11.97
CA ASN A 20 7.18 13.11 -10.52
C ASN A 20 6.70 11.69 -10.20
N GLN A 21 7.63 10.76 -9.98
CA GLN A 21 7.30 9.41 -9.55
C GLN A 21 6.46 9.57 -8.28
N PRO A 22 5.20 9.13 -8.29
CA PRO A 22 4.40 9.11 -7.08
C PRO A 22 5.12 8.20 -6.08
N VAL A 23 5.44 8.76 -4.92
CA VAL A 23 5.57 8.09 -3.62
C VAL A 23 6.05 6.63 -3.71
N SER A 24 7.37 6.46 -3.77
CA SER A 24 7.99 5.25 -3.25
C SER A 24 7.83 5.25 -1.72
N LYS A 25 6.68 4.74 -1.24
CA LYS A 25 6.43 4.03 0.04
C LYS A 25 4.96 4.12 0.44
N ALA A 26 4.16 3.22 -0.11
CA ALA A 26 3.05 2.57 0.57
C ALA A 26 2.71 1.30 -0.22
N ASP A 27 3.64 0.35 -0.15
CA ASP A 27 3.36 -1.07 0.01
C ASP A 27 2.47 -1.73 -1.05
N THR A 28 2.94 -1.75 -2.29
CA THR A 28 2.83 -2.98 -3.08
C THR A 28 3.85 -3.98 -2.54
N LEU A 29 3.53 -4.56 -1.38
CA LEU A 29 4.18 -5.75 -0.86
C LEU A 29 3.19 -6.89 -1.00
N SER A 30 3.39 -7.61 -2.10
CA SER A 30 3.48 -9.05 -2.04
C SER A 30 2.13 -9.76 -1.84
N ALA A 31 1.80 -10.58 -2.83
CA ALA A 31 1.25 -11.91 -2.58
C ALA A 31 2.25 -12.75 -1.75
N LYS A 32 2.70 -12.23 -0.60
CA LYS A 32 3.28 -13.00 0.49
C LYS A 32 2.06 -13.72 1.01
N LYS A 33 1.96 -15.00 0.66
CA LYS A 33 1.33 -15.97 1.55
C LYS A 33 2.08 -15.86 2.88
N VAL A 34 1.73 -14.87 3.68
CA VAL A 34 2.07 -14.85 5.09
C VAL A 34 1.11 -15.90 5.62
N ASN A 35 1.64 -17.03 6.08
CA ASN A 35 1.00 -17.76 7.16
C ASN A 35 0.98 -16.81 8.37
N GLY A 36 0.16 -15.77 8.26
CA GLY A 36 0.03 -14.72 9.24
C GLY A 36 -1.00 -15.21 10.20
N ILE A 37 -0.66 -15.18 11.49
CA ILE A 37 -1.62 -15.42 12.54
C ILE A 37 -2.80 -14.49 12.30
N GLN A 38 -3.95 -15.10 12.03
CA GLN A 38 -5.18 -14.36 11.92
C GLN A 38 -5.83 -14.35 13.30
N TYR A 39 -6.65 -13.35 13.60
CA TYR A 39 -7.34 -13.21 14.86
C TYR A 39 -8.83 -13.14 14.61
N THR A 40 -9.65 -13.76 15.45
CA THR A 40 -11.11 -13.77 15.33
C THR A 40 -11.80 -13.48 16.66
N CYS A 41 -13.02 -12.99 16.61
CA CYS A 41 -13.82 -12.79 17.81
C CYS A 41 -14.60 -14.05 18.16
N PRO A 42 -14.51 -14.59 19.40
CA PRO A 42 -15.23 -15.81 19.80
C PRO A 42 -16.76 -15.65 19.76
N MET A 43 -17.27 -14.43 19.89
CA MET A 43 -18.70 -14.11 19.80
C MET A 43 -19.15 -13.74 18.37
N HIS A 44 -18.21 -13.25 17.54
CA HIS A 44 -18.49 -12.76 16.20
C HIS A 44 -17.49 -13.34 15.19
N PRO A 45 -17.67 -14.58 14.73
CA PRO A 45 -16.72 -15.27 13.84
C PRO A 45 -16.46 -14.54 12.50
N ALA A 46 -17.42 -13.71 12.07
CA ALA A 46 -17.29 -12.87 10.88
C ALA A 46 -16.27 -11.71 11.06
N VAL A 47 -15.84 -11.42 12.29
CA VAL A 47 -14.78 -10.45 12.58
C VAL A 47 -13.45 -11.19 12.52
N VAL A 48 -12.68 -10.90 11.48
CA VAL A 48 -11.32 -11.43 11.31
C VAL A 48 -10.36 -10.26 11.15
N SER A 49 -9.24 -10.31 11.85
CA SER A 49 -8.17 -9.33 11.80
C SER A 49 -6.84 -10.02 11.56
N SER A 50 -5.92 -9.35 10.85
CA SER A 50 -4.54 -9.83 10.69
C SER A 50 -3.61 -9.33 11.82
N LYS A 51 -4.17 -8.70 12.86
CA LYS A 51 -3.45 -8.11 13.99
C LYS A 51 -4.22 -8.35 15.30
N PRO A 52 -3.52 -8.44 16.44
CA PRO A 52 -4.16 -8.50 17.76
C PRO A 52 -4.92 -7.20 18.04
N GLY A 53 -5.93 -7.29 18.90
CA GLY A 53 -6.74 -6.13 19.29
C GLY A 53 -8.12 -6.53 19.80
N THR A 54 -9.05 -5.59 19.73
CA THR A 54 -10.39 -5.73 20.30
C THR A 54 -11.45 -5.78 19.21
N CYS A 55 -12.49 -6.60 19.41
CA CYS A 55 -13.62 -6.70 18.51
C CYS A 55 -14.43 -5.40 18.49
N PRO A 56 -14.67 -4.78 17.31
CA PRO A 56 -15.44 -3.54 17.20
C PRO A 56 -16.94 -3.71 17.46
N LYS A 57 -17.44 -4.96 17.54
CA LYS A 57 -18.86 -5.25 17.77
C LYS A 57 -19.22 -5.40 19.25
N CYS A 58 -18.36 -6.03 20.05
CA CYS A 58 -18.62 -6.29 21.47
C CYS A 58 -17.54 -5.81 22.43
N GLY A 59 -16.40 -5.30 21.94
CA GLY A 59 -15.32 -4.84 22.81
C GLY A 59 -14.51 -5.95 23.49
N MET A 60 -14.69 -7.22 23.11
CA MET A 60 -13.87 -8.34 23.62
C MET A 60 -12.58 -8.49 22.82
N GLU A 61 -11.54 -9.04 23.44
CA GLU A 61 -10.26 -9.32 22.76
C GLU A 61 -10.41 -10.34 21.62
N LEU A 62 -9.67 -10.13 20.53
CA LEU A 62 -9.61 -11.07 19.41
C LEU A 62 -8.61 -12.18 19.73
N VAL A 63 -9.00 -13.42 19.45
CA VAL A 63 -8.19 -14.62 19.71
C VAL A 63 -7.52 -15.12 18.43
N GLU A 64 -6.32 -15.69 18.54
CA GLU A 64 -5.59 -16.25 17.41
C GLU A 64 -6.35 -17.42 16.77
N LYS A 65 -6.43 -17.41 15.44
CA LYS A 65 -6.91 -18.49 14.60
C LYS A 65 -5.74 -18.97 13.75
N ASP A 66 -5.23 -20.14 14.10
CA ASP A 66 -4.23 -20.83 13.29
C ASP A 66 -4.92 -21.59 12.17
N ASP A 67 -4.61 -21.23 10.91
CA ASP A 67 -5.11 -21.94 9.72
C ASP A 67 -4.25 -23.16 9.35
N SER A 68 -3.39 -23.65 10.28
CA SER A 68 -2.52 -24.82 10.09
C SER A 68 -3.05 -26.04 10.83
N LYS A 69 -4.00 -26.76 10.24
CA LYS A 69 -4.34 -28.14 10.61
C LYS A 69 -4.70 -28.94 9.37
#